data_AF-A0A7J2JY19-F1
#
_entry.id   AF-A0A7J2JY19-F1
#
_cell.length_a   1.000
_cell.length_b   1.000
_cell.length_c   1.000
_cell.angle_alpha   90.00
_cell.angle_beta   90.00
_cell.angle_gamma   90.00
#
_symmetry.space_group_name_H-M   'P 1'
#
loop_
_entity.id
_entity.type
_entity.pdbx_description
1 polymer ?
#
loop_
_entity_poly.entity_id
_entity_poly.type
_entity_poly.pdbx_seq_one_letter_code
_entity_poly.pdbx_strand_id
1 'polypeptide(L)'
;MPCLHLHSTSDGLFWNVEPLRLIESHVDDPLYRLAETKKLLEEHDKVLKASICRTDFDLLVRERLKTEKPGASEAEISERVGEAWKAIKAGRLEPSTFLEPVELLLKRLKKVIERFGPERVPFAGPECGLRAFPTYGVAIECLRRVARTCKMV
;
A
#
# COMPACT_ATOMS: atom_id res chain seq x y z
N MET A 1 -5.70 20.26 5.31
CA MET A 1 -4.31 19.82 5.55
C MET A 1 -3.75 19.28 4.23
N PRO A 2 -2.71 19.90 3.63
CA PRO A 2 -2.14 19.42 2.38
C PRO A 2 -1.48 18.05 2.53
N CYS A 3 -1.77 17.15 1.59
CA CYS A 3 -1.23 15.80 1.51
C CYS A 3 -0.46 15.62 0.21
N LEU A 4 0.67 14.92 0.25
CA LEU A 4 1.40 14.51 -0.95
C LEU A 4 1.70 13.02 -0.89
N HIS A 5 1.29 12.32 -1.96
CA HIS A 5 1.74 10.97 -2.22
C HIS A 5 3.06 11.00 -2.99
N LEU A 6 4.10 10.43 -2.37
CA LEU A 6 5.44 10.32 -2.92
C LEU A 6 5.61 8.93 -3.52
N HIS A 7 6.11 8.85 -4.75
CA HIS A 7 6.49 7.56 -5.35
C HIS A 7 7.85 7.06 -4.85
N SER A 8 8.66 7.99 -4.32
CA SER A 8 9.94 7.71 -3.68
C SER A 8 10.23 8.80 -2.64
N THR A 9 10.72 8.40 -1.48
CA THR A 9 11.22 9.33 -0.45
C THR A 9 12.75 9.33 -0.36
N SER A 10 13.45 8.83 -1.39
CA SER A 10 14.92 8.85 -1.42
C SER A 10 15.47 10.28 -1.46
N ASP A 11 14.73 11.20 -2.06
CA ASP A 11 15.00 12.63 -2.02
C ASP A 11 14.24 13.26 -0.83
N GLY A 12 14.94 13.97 0.05
CA GLY A 12 14.40 14.60 1.25
C GLY A 12 13.80 16.00 1.06
N LEU A 13 13.74 16.55 -0.17
CA LEU A 13 13.28 17.92 -0.40
C LEU A 13 11.86 18.20 0.13
N PHE A 14 10.99 17.19 0.15
CA PHE A 14 9.61 17.32 0.65
C PHE A 14 9.53 17.68 2.15
N TRP A 15 10.57 17.37 2.94
CA TRP A 15 10.65 17.79 4.34
C TRP A 15 10.64 19.32 4.49
N ASN A 16 11.23 20.03 3.53
CA ASN A 16 11.37 21.48 3.57
C ASN A 16 10.17 22.23 2.97
N VAL A 17 9.17 21.52 2.44
CA VAL A 17 7.95 22.14 1.92
C VAL A 17 7.04 22.50 3.10
N GLU A 18 7.09 23.76 3.55
CA GLU A 18 6.36 24.22 4.75
C GLU A 18 4.84 23.97 4.71
N PRO A 19 4.13 24.20 3.58
CA PRO A 19 2.69 23.94 3.53
C PRO A 19 2.34 22.45 3.58
N LEU A 20 3.27 21.55 3.26
CA LEU A 20 3.03 20.12 3.27
C LEU A 20 2.99 19.59 4.70
N ARG A 21 1.87 18.98 5.08
CA ARG A 21 1.65 18.50 6.45
C ARG A 21 1.49 16.99 6.55
N LEU A 22 0.80 16.37 5.59
CA LEU A 22 0.60 14.93 5.54
C LEU A 22 1.44 14.32 4.41
N ILE A 23 2.21 13.30 4.73
CA ILE A 23 3.02 12.57 3.76
C ILE A 23 2.53 11.13 3.67
N GLU A 24 2.50 10.60 2.47
CA GLU A 24 2.30 9.18 2.21
C GLU A 24 3.21 8.72 1.08
N SER A 25 3.56 7.44 1.09
CA SER A 25 4.27 6.74 0.01
C SER A 25 3.74 5.31 -0.13
N HIS A 26 4.31 4.52 -1.05
CA HIS A 26 4.03 3.10 -1.24
C HIS A 26 4.21 2.28 0.04
N VAL A 27 3.45 1.17 0.17
CA VAL A 27 3.46 0.31 1.38
C VAL A 27 4.88 -0.12 1.81
N ASP A 28 5.77 -0.33 0.84
CA ASP A 28 7.12 -0.81 1.08
C ASP A 28 8.20 0.26 1.18
N ASP A 29 7.81 1.52 1.11
CA ASP A 29 8.73 2.65 1.17
C ASP A 29 9.48 2.68 2.52
N PRO A 30 10.81 2.92 2.51
CA PRO A 30 11.60 3.06 3.73
C PRO A 30 11.06 4.08 4.74
N LEU A 31 10.30 5.09 4.29
CA LEU A 31 9.62 6.08 5.13
C LEU A 31 8.90 5.44 6.33
N TYR A 32 8.23 4.30 6.13
CA TYR A 32 7.46 3.65 7.20
C TYR A 32 8.30 2.77 8.15
N ARG A 33 9.61 2.68 7.94
CA ARG A 33 10.50 1.69 8.57
C ARG A 33 11.75 2.30 9.20
N LEU A 34 12.26 3.39 8.65
CA LEU A 34 13.47 4.04 9.13
C LEU A 34 13.20 4.73 10.48
N ALA A 35 14.15 4.59 11.41
CA ALA A 35 14.07 5.25 12.72
C ALA A 35 14.19 6.78 12.60
N GLU A 36 14.98 7.25 11.63
CA GLU A 36 15.20 8.67 11.35
C GLU A 36 13.92 9.40 10.96
N THR A 37 12.99 8.72 10.27
CA THR A 37 11.71 9.32 9.88
C THR A 37 10.94 9.89 11.08
N LYS A 38 11.03 9.27 12.27
CA LYS A 38 10.36 9.79 13.45
C LYS A 38 10.88 11.18 13.83
N LYS A 39 12.21 11.36 13.81
CA LYS A 39 12.85 12.64 14.12
C LYS A 39 12.46 13.69 13.09
N LEU A 40 12.49 13.35 11.80
CA LEU A 40 12.12 14.27 10.73
C LEU A 40 10.64 14.72 10.80
N LEU A 41 9.72 13.83 11.21
CA LEU A 41 8.33 14.20 11.44
C LEU A 41 8.17 15.22 12.57
N GLU A 42 8.98 15.09 13.63
CA GLU A 42 8.99 16.01 14.77
C GLU A 42 9.64 17.35 14.39
N GLU A 43 10.82 17.31 13.76
CA GLU A 43 11.61 18.48 13.35
C GLU A 43 10.86 19.37 12.34
N HIS A 44 10.15 18.76 11.39
CA HIS A 44 9.43 19.49 10.33
C HIS A 44 7.94 19.66 10.59
N ASP A 45 7.46 19.23 11.76
CA ASP A 45 6.05 19.23 12.17
C ASP A 45 5.11 18.68 11.08
N LYS A 46 5.40 17.44 10.69
CA LYS A 46 4.64 16.67 9.70
C LYS A 46 4.07 15.39 10.32
N VAL A 47 3.13 14.80 9.60
CA VAL A 47 2.45 13.55 9.97
C VAL A 47 2.40 12.61 8.77
N LEU A 48 2.20 11.32 9.04
CA LEU A 48 2.08 10.27 8.04
C LEU A 48 0.62 9.85 7.88
N LYS A 49 0.26 9.48 6.65
CA LYS A 49 -0.83 8.52 6.41
C LYS A 49 -0.19 7.16 6.20
N ALA A 50 -0.57 6.16 7.00
CA ALA A 50 -0.08 4.81 6.82
C ALA A 50 -0.68 4.17 5.56
N SER A 51 0.14 3.91 4.55
CA SER A 51 -0.20 3.03 3.43
C SER A 51 -0.16 1.58 3.87
N ILE A 52 -1.33 0.96 3.99
CA ILE A 52 -1.47 -0.39 4.56
C ILE A 52 -1.92 -1.44 3.55
N CYS A 53 -2.42 -1.01 2.38
CA CYS A 53 -2.89 -1.88 1.32
C CYS A 53 -2.32 -1.45 -0.03
N ARG A 54 -1.80 -2.42 -0.79
CA ARG A 54 -1.26 -2.19 -2.12
C ARG A 54 -2.38 -1.97 -3.15
N THR A 55 -2.12 -1.11 -4.12
CA THR A 55 -3.05 -0.79 -5.22
C THR A 55 -2.52 -1.15 -6.59
N ASP A 56 -1.22 -1.50 -6.69
CA ASP A 56 -0.67 -2.11 -7.89
C ASP A 56 -1.19 -3.55 -8.04
N PHE A 57 -2.20 -3.72 -8.89
CA PHE A 57 -2.85 -5.02 -9.09
C PHE A 57 -1.95 -6.02 -9.81
N ASP A 58 -1.07 -5.57 -10.70
CA ASP A 58 -0.11 -6.44 -11.38
C ASP A 58 0.88 -7.03 -10.37
N LEU A 59 1.34 -6.20 -9.42
CA LEU A 59 2.19 -6.65 -8.33
C LEU A 59 1.44 -7.64 -7.42
N LEU A 60 0.17 -7.39 -7.09
CA LEU A 60 -0.64 -8.33 -6.29
C LEU A 60 -0.77 -9.70 -6.97
N VAL A 61 -1.05 -9.73 -8.27
CA VAL A 61 -1.12 -10.96 -9.06
C VAL A 61 0.25 -11.64 -9.08
N ARG A 62 1.32 -10.89 -9.39
CA ARG A 62 2.69 -11.38 -9.43
C ARG A 62 3.12 -12.05 -8.12
N GLU A 63 2.89 -11.39 -6.98
CA GLU A 63 3.26 -11.91 -5.65
C GLU A 63 2.48 -13.18 -5.29
N ARG A 64 1.18 -13.23 -5.62
CA ARG A 64 0.37 -14.45 -5.46
C ARG A 64 0.95 -15.60 -6.29
N LEU A 65 1.26 -15.36 -7.56
CA LEU A 65 1.78 -16.38 -8.48
C LEU A 65 3.17 -16.88 -8.05
N LYS A 66 4.04 -16.00 -7.55
CA LYS A 66 5.35 -16.36 -6.98
C LYS A 66 5.21 -17.22 -5.72
N THR A 67 4.20 -16.96 -4.90
CA THR A 67 3.90 -17.76 -3.70
C THR A 67 3.37 -19.15 -4.06
N GLU A 68 2.54 -19.25 -5.10
CA GLU A 68 2.00 -20.53 -5.60
C GLU A 68 3.03 -21.40 -6.31
N LYS A 69 3.98 -20.78 -7.02
CA LYS A 69 5.06 -21.49 -7.73
C LYS A 69 6.42 -20.92 -7.35
N PRO A 70 6.95 -21.25 -6.16
CA PRO A 70 8.31 -20.85 -5.77
C PRO A 70 9.34 -21.36 -6.79
N GLY A 71 10.28 -20.50 -7.18
CA GLY A 71 11.35 -20.86 -8.13
C GLY A 71 11.00 -20.71 -9.62
N ALA A 72 9.78 -20.27 -9.96
CA ALA A 72 9.47 -19.88 -11.33
C ALA A 72 10.33 -18.69 -11.80
N SER A 73 10.75 -18.74 -13.06
CA SER A 73 11.49 -17.64 -13.69
C SER A 73 10.61 -16.40 -13.88
N GLU A 74 11.23 -15.22 -14.02
CA GLU A 74 10.49 -13.98 -14.28
C GLU A 74 9.69 -14.02 -15.59
N ALA A 75 10.17 -14.76 -16.61
CA ALA A 75 9.45 -14.94 -17.87
C ALA A 75 8.15 -15.75 -17.65
N GLU A 76 8.21 -16.87 -16.93
CA GLU A 76 7.04 -17.68 -16.59
C GLU A 76 6.03 -16.89 -15.74
N ILE A 77 6.50 -16.11 -14.77
CA ILE A 77 5.63 -15.28 -13.95
C ILE A 77 4.93 -14.22 -14.79
N SER A 78 5.66 -13.55 -15.70
CA SER A 78 5.09 -12.55 -16.60
C SER A 78 4.00 -13.12 -17.51
N GLU A 79 4.24 -14.32 -18.07
CA GLU A 79 3.24 -15.03 -18.88
C GLU A 79 1.97 -15.34 -18.07
N ARG A 80 2.13 -15.90 -16.86
CA ARG A 80 1.01 -16.22 -15.96
C ARG A 80 0.22 -14.99 -15.51
N VAL A 81 0.87 -13.83 -15.33
CA VAL A 81 0.17 -12.56 -15.06
C VAL A 81 -0.76 -12.22 -16.24
N GLY A 82 -0.27 -12.35 -17.47
CA GLY A 82 -1.09 -12.14 -18.68
C GLY A 82 -2.27 -13.12 -18.78
N GLU A 83 -2.05 -14.39 -18.44
CA GLU A 83 -3.12 -15.40 -18.37
C GLU A 83 -4.16 -15.07 -17.30
N ALA A 84 -3.73 -14.65 -16.11
CA ALA A 84 -4.63 -14.23 -15.03
C ALA A 84 -5.52 -13.06 -15.48
N TRP A 85 -4.95 -12.05 -16.15
CA TRP A 85 -5.72 -10.95 -16.73
C TRP A 85 -6.74 -11.42 -17.77
N LYS A 86 -6.37 -12.35 -18.67
CA LYS A 86 -7.30 -12.94 -19.64
C LYS A 86 -8.42 -13.71 -18.94
N ALA A 87 -8.12 -14.44 -17.88
CA ALA A 87 -9.11 -15.19 -17.09
C ALA A 87 -10.07 -14.26 -16.34
N ILE A 88 -9.55 -13.18 -15.73
CA ILE A 88 -10.37 -12.15 -15.06
C ILE A 88 -11.32 -11.48 -16.06
N LYS A 89 -10.81 -11.05 -17.21
CA LYS A 89 -11.64 -10.42 -18.27
C LYS A 89 -12.71 -11.37 -18.80
N ALA A 90 -12.45 -12.67 -18.82
CA ALA A 90 -13.40 -13.70 -19.21
C ALA A 90 -14.34 -14.14 -18.07
N GLY A 91 -14.26 -13.55 -16.88
CA GLY A 91 -15.07 -13.94 -15.71
C GLY A 91 -14.74 -15.31 -15.12
N ARG A 92 -13.60 -15.90 -15.50
CA ARG A 92 -13.16 -17.24 -15.05
C ARG A 92 -12.31 -17.22 -13.78
N LEU A 93 -11.92 -16.03 -13.33
CA LEU A 93 -11.08 -15.84 -12.15
C LEU A 93 -11.58 -14.64 -11.35
N GLU A 94 -11.87 -14.86 -10.07
CA GLU A 94 -12.36 -13.83 -9.17
C GLU A 94 -11.21 -12.91 -8.72
N PRO A 95 -11.15 -11.64 -9.18
CA PRO A 95 -10.01 -10.76 -8.93
C PRO A 95 -9.82 -10.37 -7.46
N SER A 96 -10.85 -10.42 -6.61
CA SER A 96 -10.72 -10.11 -5.19
C SER A 96 -9.87 -11.12 -4.41
N THR A 97 -9.57 -12.29 -5.01
CA THR A 97 -8.67 -13.31 -4.45
C THR A 97 -7.21 -12.83 -4.39
N PHE A 98 -6.83 -11.86 -5.21
CA PHE A 98 -5.49 -11.26 -5.23
C PHE A 98 -5.31 -10.15 -4.19
N LEU A 99 -6.40 -9.61 -3.64
CA LEU A 99 -6.33 -8.57 -2.63
C LEU A 99 -5.68 -9.09 -1.35
N GLU A 100 -4.90 -8.22 -0.71
CA GLU A 100 -4.22 -8.52 0.55
C GLU A 100 -5.24 -8.76 1.69
N PRO A 101 -4.98 -9.73 2.58
CA PRO A 101 -5.88 -10.06 3.66
C PRO A 101 -5.86 -9.01 4.79
N VAL A 102 -6.96 -8.86 5.51
CA VAL A 102 -7.14 -7.86 6.59
C VAL A 102 -6.07 -8.00 7.69
N GLU A 103 -5.63 -9.23 7.95
CA GLU A 103 -4.60 -9.56 8.93
C GLU A 103 -3.25 -8.96 8.57
N LEU A 104 -2.91 -8.93 7.28
CA LEU A 104 -1.68 -8.32 6.78
C LEU A 104 -1.75 -6.79 6.90
N LEU A 105 -2.88 -6.20 6.49
CA LEU A 105 -3.15 -4.75 6.62
C LEU A 105 -3.03 -4.32 8.09
N LEU A 106 -3.63 -5.08 9.02
CA LEU A 106 -3.57 -4.81 10.46
C LEU A 106 -2.16 -4.88 11.00
N LYS A 107 -1.39 -5.90 10.60
CA LYS A 107 0.03 -6.03 10.98
C LYS A 107 0.84 -4.83 10.53
N ARG A 108 0.60 -4.32 9.32
CA ARG A 108 1.26 -3.10 8.81
C ARG A 108 0.86 -1.88 9.63
N LEU A 109 -0.43 -1.66 9.83
CA LEU A 109 -0.94 -0.50 10.59
C LEU A 109 -0.36 -0.45 12.00
N LYS A 110 -0.42 -1.57 12.74
CA LYS A 110 0.14 -1.68 14.09
C LYS A 110 1.63 -1.34 14.13
N LYS A 111 2.42 -1.84 13.18
CA LYS A 111 3.87 -1.55 13.11
C LYS A 111 4.17 -0.07 12.87
N VAL A 112 3.38 0.60 12.02
CA VAL A 112 3.56 2.03 11.74
C VAL A 112 3.19 2.85 12.97
N ILE A 113 2.05 2.56 13.62
CA ILE A 113 1.62 3.24 14.86
C ILE A 113 2.61 3.01 16.01
N GLU A 114 3.05 1.76 16.23
CA GLU A 114 4.03 1.41 17.27
C GLU A 114 5.34 2.19 17.11
N ARG A 115 5.77 2.42 15.86
CA ARG A 115 7.02 3.12 15.55
C ARG A 115 6.91 4.63 15.74
N PHE A 116 5.87 5.24 15.20
CA PHE A 116 5.78 6.70 15.10
C PHE A 116 4.87 7.35 16.14
N GLY A 117 4.00 6.56 16.79
CA GLY A 117 2.95 7.06 17.68
C GLY A 117 1.67 7.41 16.91
N PRO A 118 0.48 7.23 17.52
CA PRO A 118 -0.80 7.54 16.88
C PRO A 118 -0.94 9.03 16.51
N GLU A 119 -0.28 9.93 17.24
CA GLU A 119 -0.26 11.37 16.98
C GLU A 119 0.46 11.73 15.68
N ARG A 120 1.45 10.92 15.24
CA ARG A 120 2.15 11.11 13.97
C ARG A 120 1.55 10.30 12.83
N VAL A 121 0.54 9.46 13.10
CA VAL A 121 -0.13 8.61 12.10
C VAL A 121 -1.65 8.78 12.18
N PRO A 122 -2.20 9.98 11.93
CA PRO A 122 -3.63 10.25 12.08
C PRO A 122 -4.51 9.59 11.00
N PHE A 123 -3.92 9.10 9.91
CA PHE A 123 -4.65 8.48 8.81
C PHE A 123 -4.03 7.14 8.38
N ALA A 124 -4.84 6.26 7.81
CA ALA A 124 -4.40 5.04 7.16
C ALA A 124 -5.27 4.76 5.93
N GLY A 125 -4.69 4.14 4.89
CA GLY A 125 -5.39 3.91 3.64
C GLY A 125 -4.68 2.99 2.65
N PRO A 126 -5.26 2.80 1.45
CA PRO A 126 -4.53 2.23 0.32
C PRO A 126 -3.38 3.15 -0.08
N GLU A 127 -2.34 2.59 -0.70
CA GLU A 127 -1.15 3.37 -1.04
C GLU A 127 -1.36 4.42 -2.11
N CYS A 128 -2.14 4.14 -3.16
CA CYS A 128 -2.35 5.06 -4.28
C CYS A 128 -3.79 4.99 -4.79
N GLY A 129 -4.02 5.53 -5.99
CA GLY A 129 -5.30 5.45 -6.67
C GLY A 129 -5.70 4.02 -7.05
N LEU A 130 -7.01 3.80 -7.21
CA LEU A 130 -7.58 2.47 -7.46
C LEU A 130 -7.76 2.15 -8.96
N ARG A 131 -7.18 2.95 -9.86
CA ARG A 131 -7.38 2.81 -11.32
C ARG A 131 -6.84 1.50 -11.90
N ALA A 132 -5.84 0.91 -11.24
CA ALA A 132 -5.24 -0.35 -11.68
C ALA A 132 -6.13 -1.58 -11.43
N PHE A 133 -7.18 -1.46 -10.60
CA PHE A 133 -8.05 -2.60 -10.32
C PHE A 133 -8.92 -2.96 -11.54
N PRO A 134 -9.17 -4.27 -11.77
CA PRO A 134 -9.88 -4.74 -12.95
C PRO A 134 -11.36 -4.34 -12.97
N THR A 135 -11.98 -4.14 -11.80
CA THR A 135 -13.38 -3.72 -11.67
C THR A 135 -13.56 -2.80 -10.48
N TYR A 136 -14.63 -2.00 -10.51
CA TYR A 136 -15.02 -1.17 -9.37
C TYR A 136 -15.31 -1.98 -8.10
N GLY A 137 -15.89 -3.18 -8.25
CA GLY A 137 -16.18 -4.06 -7.11
C GLY A 137 -14.92 -4.45 -6.32
N VAL A 138 -13.81 -4.71 -7.02
CA VAL A 138 -12.52 -5.05 -6.39
C VAL A 138 -11.92 -3.83 -5.70
N ALA A 139 -12.00 -2.66 -6.33
CA ALA A 139 -11.57 -1.40 -5.71
C ALA A 139 -12.35 -1.12 -4.41
N ILE A 140 -13.67 -1.35 -4.40
CA ILE A 140 -14.51 -1.19 -3.20
C ILE A 140 -14.17 -2.24 -2.13
N GLU A 141 -13.90 -3.49 -2.52
CA GLU A 141 -13.47 -4.51 -1.57
C GLU A 141 -12.13 -4.17 -0.92
N CYS A 142 -11.18 -3.62 -1.68
CA CYS A 142 -9.92 -3.08 -1.14
C CYS A 142 -10.20 -2.01 -0.07
N LEU A 143 -11.04 -1.02 -0.36
CA LEU A 143 -11.42 0.01 0.61
C LEU A 143 -12.17 -0.57 1.83
N ARG A 144 -13.02 -1.59 1.63
CA ARG A 144 -13.73 -2.26 2.71
C ARG A 144 -12.76 -2.94 3.67
N ARG A 145 -11.73 -3.62 3.16
CA ARG A 145 -10.68 -4.25 3.98
C ARG A 145 -9.88 -3.21 4.77
N VAL A 146 -9.47 -2.13 4.11
CA VAL A 146 -8.80 -0.98 4.77
C VAL A 146 -9.67 -0.42 5.89
N ALA A 147 -10.93 -0.08 5.61
CA ALA A 147 -11.83 0.50 6.61
C ALA A 147 -12.10 -0.46 7.77
N ARG A 148 -12.21 -1.77 7.51
CA ARG A 148 -12.30 -2.79 8.55
C ARG A 148 -11.03 -2.82 9.41
N THR A 149 -9.84 -2.81 8.80
CA THR A 149 -8.57 -2.76 9.52
C THR A 149 -8.48 -1.54 10.43
N CYS A 150 -8.83 -0.35 9.94
CA CYS A 150 -8.76 0.89 10.74
C CYS A 150 -9.71 0.89 11.95
N LYS A 151 -10.80 0.11 11.92
CA LYS A 151 -11.73 -0.03 13.06
C LYS A 151 -11.24 -0.99 14.15
N MET A 152 -10.12 -1.68 13.91
CA MET A 152 -9.57 -2.70 14.83
C MET A 152 -8.41 -2.18 15.69
N VAL A 153 -8.06 -0.91 15.54
CA VAL A 153 -7.02 -0.17 16.28
C VAL A 153 -7.63 1.10 16.84
#